data_AF-A0A960MIA9-F1
#
_entry.id   AF-A0A960MIA9-F1
#
_cell.length_a   1.000
_cell.length_b   1.000
_cell.length_c   1.000
_cell.angle_alpha   90.00
_cell.angle_beta   90.00
_cell.angle_gamma   90.00
#
_symmetry.space_group_name_H-M   'P 1'
#
loop_
_entity.id
_entity.type
_entity.pdbx_description
1 polymer ?
#
loop_
_entity_poly.entity_id
_entity_poly.type
_entity_poly.pdbx_seq_one_letter_code
_entity_poly.pdbx_strand_id
1 'polypeptide(L)'
;MKSFAVVFREAYGGFDRSPPGLFFGPDTQGSREWLLMAAYESSQFNNELATEMAGRLGCRVSRSAPAVLTMNGTEVLAPYFICEHQSPDFIENRYGLKDIDWYRLKGGKEPPESFIEWRRWQRRDRFISLTEEAARFDLDDLCGWVLAMSFTSTTDNDQGAYFRDRESPDSRWQTLSWDLDAAFNTGLYTHKGVTVDCSKQCFEILYGERARLFFRLMEGSPEFRSYFRQFAETRL
;
A
#
# COMPACT_ATOMS: atom_id res chain seq x y z
N MET A 1 24.54 -0.46 -0.25
CA MET A 1 24.37 -1.46 -1.33
C MET A 1 23.26 -1.00 -2.26
N LYS A 2 23.14 -1.50 -3.50
CA LYS A 2 22.12 -1.00 -4.46
C LYS A 2 20.92 -1.94 -4.53
N SER A 3 19.73 -1.37 -4.58
CA SER A 3 18.50 -2.04 -5.04
C SER A 3 18.39 -1.92 -6.56
N PHE A 4 17.65 -2.82 -7.19
CA PHE A 4 17.53 -2.91 -8.65
C PHE A 4 16.07 -2.98 -9.08
N ALA A 5 15.74 -2.27 -10.16
CA ALA A 5 14.58 -2.59 -10.96
C ALA A 5 14.97 -3.72 -11.94
N VAL A 6 14.25 -4.82 -11.91
CA VAL A 6 14.45 -5.98 -12.78
C VAL A 6 13.40 -5.91 -13.88
N VAL A 7 13.86 -5.60 -15.09
CA VAL A 7 13.00 -5.48 -16.28
C VAL A 7 13.35 -6.56 -17.29
N PHE A 8 12.32 -7.16 -17.87
CA PHE A 8 12.47 -8.15 -18.93
C PHE A 8 12.46 -7.45 -20.29
N ARG A 9 13.36 -7.84 -21.19
CA ARG A 9 13.51 -7.22 -22.50
C ARG A 9 13.64 -8.31 -23.55
N GLU A 10 12.85 -8.19 -24.61
CA GLU A 10 12.89 -9.11 -25.75
C GLU A 10 14.30 -9.27 -26.33
N ALA A 11 15.07 -8.17 -26.39
CA ALA A 11 16.45 -8.15 -26.88
C ALA A 11 17.42 -9.07 -26.10
N TYR A 12 17.09 -9.48 -24.88
CA TYR A 12 17.95 -10.31 -24.02
C TYR A 12 17.37 -11.69 -23.70
N GLY A 13 16.27 -12.10 -24.35
CA GLY A 13 15.65 -13.39 -24.04
C GLY A 13 14.23 -13.62 -24.55
N GLY A 14 13.74 -12.79 -25.48
CA GLY A 14 12.53 -13.05 -26.28
C GLY A 14 11.19 -12.63 -25.69
N PHE A 15 11.13 -12.13 -24.44
CA PHE A 15 9.86 -11.71 -23.81
C PHE A 15 9.98 -10.34 -23.15
N ASP A 16 8.90 -9.54 -23.22
CA ASP A 16 8.76 -8.24 -22.54
C ASP A 16 8.29 -8.36 -21.07
N ARG A 17 8.04 -9.60 -20.62
CA ARG A 17 7.53 -9.96 -19.30
C ARG A 17 8.26 -11.19 -18.76
N SER A 18 8.28 -11.33 -17.44
CA SER A 18 8.70 -12.58 -16.80
C SER A 18 7.75 -13.72 -17.17
N PRO A 19 8.22 -14.97 -17.25
CA PRO A 19 7.34 -16.12 -17.29
C PRO A 19 6.36 -16.14 -16.12
N PRO A 20 5.09 -16.59 -16.32
CA PRO A 20 4.19 -16.87 -15.21
C PRO A 20 4.80 -17.87 -14.23
N GLY A 21 4.53 -17.65 -12.95
CA GLY A 21 5.00 -18.46 -11.84
C GLY A 21 6.50 -18.42 -11.57
N LEU A 22 7.27 -17.57 -12.26
CA LEU A 22 8.71 -17.41 -12.01
C LEU A 22 8.99 -17.05 -10.55
N PHE A 23 8.21 -16.11 -10.02
CA PHE A 23 8.27 -15.70 -8.61
C PHE A 23 6.95 -16.02 -7.94
N PHE A 24 6.99 -16.45 -6.67
CA PHE A 24 5.82 -16.70 -5.80
C PHE A 24 4.89 -17.86 -6.18
N GLY A 25 5.32 -18.76 -7.07
CA GLY A 25 4.58 -19.99 -7.40
C GLY A 25 3.62 -19.87 -8.58
N PRO A 26 2.98 -20.98 -8.99
CA PRO A 26 2.35 -21.15 -10.31
C PRO A 26 1.20 -20.19 -10.62
N ASP A 27 0.53 -19.65 -9.60
CA ASP A 27 -0.62 -18.76 -9.77
C ASP A 27 -0.24 -17.30 -10.07
N THR A 28 1.06 -16.97 -10.05
CA THR A 28 1.54 -15.60 -10.30
C THR A 28 1.63 -15.32 -11.80
N GLN A 29 0.98 -14.25 -12.26
CA GLN A 29 1.07 -13.81 -13.65
C GLN A 29 2.46 -13.24 -13.98
N GLY A 30 2.82 -13.24 -15.27
CA GLY A 30 4.04 -12.58 -15.74
C GLY A 30 3.96 -11.06 -15.56
N SER A 31 5.04 -10.46 -15.05
CA SER A 31 5.16 -9.00 -14.87
C SER A 31 6.31 -8.44 -15.71
N ARG A 32 6.15 -7.20 -16.16
CA ARG A 32 7.18 -6.44 -16.89
C ARG A 32 8.33 -6.01 -15.99
N GLU A 33 8.03 -5.77 -14.72
CA GLU A 33 8.94 -5.17 -13.77
C GLU A 33 8.79 -5.81 -12.39
N TRP A 34 9.93 -6.02 -11.75
CA TRP A 34 10.06 -6.46 -10.37
C TRP A 34 11.10 -5.59 -9.67
N LEU A 35 11.03 -5.55 -8.35
CA LEU A 35 11.99 -4.81 -7.53
C LEU A 35 12.82 -5.79 -6.73
N LEU A 36 14.13 -5.73 -6.88
CA LEU A 36 15.07 -6.47 -6.04
C LEU A 36 15.66 -5.49 -5.03
N MET A 37 15.13 -5.52 -3.81
CA MET A 37 15.44 -4.55 -2.76
C MET A 37 16.54 -5.11 -1.86
N ALA A 38 17.65 -4.38 -1.73
CA ALA A 38 18.72 -4.76 -0.82
C ALA A 38 18.27 -4.51 0.63
N ALA A 39 18.55 -5.46 1.53
CA ALA A 39 18.21 -5.38 2.96
C ALA A 39 19.45 -5.38 3.86
N TYR A 40 20.40 -4.50 3.58
CA TYR A 40 21.66 -4.41 4.32
C TYR A 40 21.54 -3.68 5.68
N GLU A 41 20.42 -2.99 5.93
CA GLU A 41 20.08 -2.37 7.23
C GLU A 41 18.85 -3.05 7.85
N SER A 42 18.76 -3.05 9.19
CA SER A 42 17.62 -3.63 9.90
C SER A 42 16.28 -2.97 9.54
N SER A 43 16.29 -1.67 9.25
CA SER A 43 15.12 -0.92 8.75
C SER A 43 14.54 -1.50 7.45
N GLN A 44 15.36 -2.12 6.61
CA GLN A 44 14.88 -2.68 5.35
C GLN A 44 14.15 -4.02 5.56
N PHE A 45 14.41 -4.73 6.66
CA PHE A 45 13.56 -5.84 7.09
C PHE A 45 12.22 -5.36 7.67
N ASN A 46 12.18 -4.14 8.22
CA ASN A 46 10.93 -3.57 8.71
C ASN A 46 9.92 -3.40 7.58
N ASN A 47 10.36 -3.01 6.38
CA ASN A 47 9.49 -2.90 5.20
C ASN A 47 8.74 -4.21 4.95
N GLU A 48 9.47 -5.32 4.92
CA GLU A 48 8.92 -6.64 4.59
C GLU A 48 7.99 -7.14 5.68
N LEU A 49 8.40 -7.00 6.95
CA LEU A 49 7.57 -7.41 8.08
C LEU A 49 6.30 -6.57 8.18
N ALA A 50 6.40 -5.25 8.01
CA ALA A 50 5.24 -4.36 8.03
C ALA A 50 4.30 -4.61 6.84
N THR A 51 4.85 -4.92 5.66
CA THR A 51 4.07 -5.27 4.45
C THR A 51 3.29 -6.57 4.66
N GLU A 52 3.94 -7.61 5.21
CA GLU A 52 3.29 -8.87 5.56
C GLU A 52 2.16 -8.65 6.60
N MET A 53 2.41 -7.85 7.64
CA MET A 53 1.39 -7.52 8.64
C MET A 53 0.21 -6.75 8.03
N ALA A 54 0.50 -5.76 7.16
CA ALA A 54 -0.53 -5.02 6.45
C ALA A 54 -1.38 -5.95 5.57
N GLY A 55 -0.77 -6.88 4.85
CA GLY A 55 -1.47 -7.90 4.07
C GLY A 55 -2.41 -8.77 4.91
N ARG A 56 -1.97 -9.20 6.09
CA ARG A 56 -2.80 -9.99 7.03
C ARG A 56 -3.98 -9.21 7.59
N LEU A 57 -3.82 -7.90 7.75
CA LEU A 57 -4.89 -6.98 8.17
C LEU A 57 -5.83 -6.59 7.03
N GLY A 58 -5.64 -7.15 5.83
CA GLY A 58 -6.51 -6.94 4.68
C GLY A 58 -6.10 -5.80 3.75
N CYS A 59 -4.93 -5.20 3.97
CA CYS A 59 -4.39 -4.23 3.02
C CYS A 59 -3.98 -4.92 1.72
N ARG A 60 -4.12 -4.21 0.61
CA ARG A 60 -3.55 -4.66 -0.66
C ARG A 60 -2.08 -4.24 -0.72
N VAL A 61 -1.22 -5.23 -0.83
CA VAL A 61 0.24 -5.08 -0.83
C VAL A 61 0.89 -5.90 -1.94
N SER A 62 2.13 -5.53 -2.27
CA SER A 62 2.99 -6.37 -3.11
C SER A 62 3.36 -7.66 -2.37
N ARG A 63 3.43 -8.79 -3.08
CA ARG A 63 4.15 -9.96 -2.57
C ARG A 63 5.64 -9.65 -2.54
N SER A 64 6.30 -10.22 -1.55
CA SER A 64 7.74 -10.19 -1.42
C SER A 64 8.27 -11.51 -0.88
N ALA A 65 9.51 -11.82 -1.21
CA ALA A 65 10.20 -13.00 -0.71
C ALA A 65 11.70 -12.74 -0.61
N PRO A 66 12.39 -13.34 0.38
CA PRO A 66 13.84 -13.34 0.42
C PRO A 66 14.44 -13.92 -0.87
N ALA A 67 15.53 -13.33 -1.33
CA ALA A 67 16.24 -13.72 -2.53
C ALA A 67 17.76 -13.68 -2.31
N VAL A 68 18.47 -14.58 -2.99
CA VAL A 68 19.93 -14.55 -3.14
C VAL A 68 20.25 -14.01 -4.53
N LEU A 69 21.11 -12.98 -4.59
CA LEU A 69 21.53 -12.40 -5.86
C LEU A 69 22.89 -12.94 -6.26
N THR A 70 22.98 -13.55 -7.44
CA THR A 70 24.24 -13.89 -8.10
C THR A 70 24.40 -13.00 -9.33
N MET A 71 25.53 -12.31 -9.44
CA MET A 71 25.86 -11.45 -10.58
C MET A 71 27.22 -11.85 -11.15
N ASN A 72 27.27 -12.16 -12.45
CA ASN A 72 28.47 -12.63 -13.14
C ASN A 72 29.15 -13.84 -12.47
N GLY A 73 28.35 -14.78 -11.94
CA GLY A 73 28.84 -15.98 -11.27
C GLY A 73 29.26 -15.78 -9.81
N THR A 74 29.20 -14.55 -9.29
CA THR A 74 29.56 -14.22 -7.91
C THR A 74 28.32 -13.89 -7.09
N GLU A 75 28.16 -14.54 -5.95
CA GLU A 75 27.11 -14.18 -4.99
C GLU A 75 27.37 -12.79 -4.41
N VAL A 76 26.35 -11.93 -4.46
CA VAL A 76 26.37 -10.64 -3.81
C VAL A 76 26.01 -10.88 -2.34
N LEU A 77 26.99 -10.74 -1.46
CA LEU A 77 26.87 -11.02 -0.02
C LEU A 77 26.00 -9.99 0.71
N ALA A 78 24.70 -10.04 0.48
CA ALA A 78 23.69 -9.36 1.26
C ALA A 78 22.31 -10.00 1.05
N PRO A 79 21.41 -9.86 2.03
CA PRO A 79 20.03 -10.24 1.85
C PRO A 79 19.36 -9.29 0.84
N TYR A 80 18.54 -9.88 -0.03
CA TYR A 80 17.64 -9.16 -0.91
C TYR A 80 16.21 -9.65 -0.71
N PHE A 81 15.26 -8.81 -1.06
CA PHE A 81 13.87 -9.18 -1.24
C PHE A 81 13.45 -8.91 -2.69
N ILE A 82 12.92 -9.93 -3.36
CA ILE A 82 12.23 -9.75 -4.64
C ILE A 82 10.79 -9.35 -4.34
N CYS A 83 10.30 -8.30 -4.99
CA CYS A 83 8.99 -7.72 -4.73
C CYS A 83 8.24 -7.41 -6.04
N GLU A 84 6.92 -7.57 -6.01
CA GLU A 84 6.04 -7.11 -7.09
C GLU A 84 6.08 -5.59 -7.23
N HIS A 85 6.32 -5.07 -8.44
CA HIS A 85 6.21 -3.64 -8.71
C HIS A 85 4.74 -3.22 -8.81
N GLN A 86 4.34 -2.22 -8.02
CA GLN A 86 2.98 -1.69 -8.04
C GLN A 86 2.76 -0.79 -9.27
N SER A 87 1.82 -1.21 -10.11
CA SER A 87 1.46 -0.59 -11.39
C SER A 87 0.01 -0.94 -11.77
N PRO A 88 -0.56 -0.31 -12.81
CA PRO A 88 -1.83 -0.76 -13.37
C PRO A 88 -1.81 -2.24 -13.81
N ASP A 89 -0.73 -2.69 -14.46
CA ASP A 89 -0.55 -4.11 -14.83
C ASP A 89 -0.59 -5.04 -13.60
N PHE A 90 -0.08 -4.59 -12.44
CA PHE A 90 -0.19 -5.34 -11.18
C PHE A 90 -1.64 -5.48 -10.72
N ILE A 91 -2.45 -4.42 -10.85
CA ILE A 91 -3.87 -4.44 -10.47
C ILE A 91 -4.65 -5.39 -11.38
N GLU A 92 -4.43 -5.33 -12.69
CA GLU A 92 -5.03 -6.27 -13.65
C GLU A 92 -4.67 -7.71 -13.29
N ASN A 93 -3.39 -7.98 -13.06
CA ASN A 93 -2.89 -9.33 -12.79
C ASN A 93 -3.38 -9.92 -11.46
N ARG A 94 -3.48 -9.10 -10.40
CA ARG A 94 -3.82 -9.57 -9.04
C ARG A 94 -5.31 -9.53 -8.73
N TYR A 95 -6.04 -8.58 -9.34
CA TYR A 95 -7.44 -8.30 -9.00
C TYR A 95 -8.37 -8.37 -10.22
N GLY A 96 -7.84 -8.57 -11.43
CA GLY A 96 -8.64 -8.72 -12.64
C GLY A 96 -9.21 -7.41 -13.19
N LEU A 97 -8.80 -6.26 -12.68
CA LEU A 97 -9.34 -4.95 -13.08
C LEU A 97 -8.50 -4.36 -14.22
N LYS A 98 -9.10 -4.19 -15.39
CA LYS A 98 -8.39 -3.80 -16.63
C LYS A 98 -8.46 -2.30 -16.91
N ASP A 99 -9.64 -1.71 -16.78
CA ASP A 99 -9.84 -0.27 -16.95
C ASP A 99 -9.98 0.37 -15.58
N ILE A 100 -8.88 0.94 -15.09
CA ILE A 100 -8.84 1.56 -13.76
C ILE A 100 -8.49 3.04 -13.85
N ASP A 101 -9.09 3.83 -12.97
CA ASP A 101 -8.47 5.05 -12.52
C ASP A 101 -7.31 4.69 -11.59
N TRP A 102 -6.15 5.27 -11.84
CA TRP A 102 -4.92 4.99 -11.07
C TRP A 102 -4.26 6.29 -10.64
N TYR A 103 -3.93 6.38 -9.36
CA TYR A 103 -3.18 7.50 -8.81
C TYR A 103 -2.08 7.03 -7.86
N ARG A 104 -0.82 7.22 -8.25
CA ARG A 104 0.35 6.94 -7.40
C ARG A 104 0.66 8.16 -6.54
N LEU A 105 0.77 7.96 -5.22
CA LEU A 105 1.00 9.03 -4.24
C LEU A 105 2.35 9.73 -4.43
N LYS A 106 3.38 8.99 -4.85
CA LYS A 106 4.70 9.52 -5.25
C LYS A 106 4.96 9.22 -6.73
N GLY A 107 5.52 10.18 -7.47
CA GLY A 107 5.91 9.98 -8.89
C GLY A 107 5.44 11.05 -9.88
N GLY A 108 4.90 12.17 -9.41
CA GLY A 108 4.71 13.39 -10.22
C GLY A 108 3.61 13.34 -11.29
N LYS A 109 2.83 12.25 -11.38
CA LYS A 109 1.65 12.20 -12.26
C LYS A 109 0.49 12.94 -11.61
N GLU A 110 -0.22 13.73 -12.41
CA GLU A 110 -1.47 14.37 -11.99
C GLU A 110 -2.52 13.30 -11.64
N PRO A 111 -3.31 13.51 -10.58
CA PRO A 111 -4.41 12.61 -10.23
C PRO A 111 -5.50 12.65 -11.32
N PRO A 112 -6.20 11.53 -11.56
CA PRO A 112 -7.39 11.51 -12.41
C PRO A 112 -8.50 12.38 -11.82
N GLU A 113 -9.38 12.96 -12.66
CA GLU A 113 -10.44 13.86 -12.18
C GLU A 113 -11.36 13.18 -11.17
N SER A 114 -11.67 11.90 -11.34
CA SER A 114 -12.48 11.12 -10.38
C SER A 114 -11.85 11.06 -8.98
N PHE A 115 -10.52 11.05 -8.87
CA PHE A 115 -9.82 11.12 -7.59
C PHE A 115 -9.91 12.51 -7.00
N ILE A 116 -9.75 13.55 -7.84
CA ILE A 116 -9.91 14.95 -7.44
C ILE A 116 -11.33 15.21 -6.92
N GLU A 117 -12.34 14.67 -7.60
CA GLU A 117 -13.75 14.75 -7.20
C GLU A 117 -13.99 14.07 -5.85
N TRP A 118 -13.49 12.84 -5.67
CA TRP A 118 -13.56 12.14 -4.39
C TRP A 118 -12.89 12.93 -3.27
N ARG A 119 -11.68 13.43 -3.51
CA ARG A 119 -10.93 14.27 -2.57
C ARG A 119 -11.68 15.54 -2.20
N ARG A 120 -12.27 16.23 -3.19
CA ARG A 120 -13.11 17.41 -2.96
C ARG A 120 -14.34 17.05 -2.12
N TRP A 121 -15.01 15.94 -2.44
CA TRP A 121 -16.20 15.47 -1.73
C TRP A 121 -15.90 15.13 -0.27
N GLN A 122 -14.79 14.44 0.00
CA GLN A 122 -14.33 14.09 1.35
C GLN A 122 -14.02 15.33 2.20
N ARG A 123 -13.68 16.46 1.57
CA ARG A 123 -13.32 17.71 2.27
C ARG A 123 -14.50 18.64 2.51
N ARG A 124 -15.67 18.39 1.92
CA ARG A 124 -16.87 19.21 2.14
C ARG A 124 -17.30 19.13 3.60
N ASP A 125 -17.82 20.22 4.13
CA ASP A 125 -18.54 20.17 5.40
C ASP A 125 -19.93 19.57 5.14
N ARG A 126 -20.19 18.39 5.74
CA ARG A 126 -21.42 17.62 5.54
C ARG A 126 -21.57 16.59 6.66
N PHE A 127 -22.81 16.15 6.86
CA PHE A 127 -23.10 14.96 7.65
C PHE A 127 -22.38 13.74 7.07
N ILE A 128 -21.80 12.93 7.96
CA ILE A 128 -21.04 11.74 7.59
C ILE A 128 -21.96 10.51 7.71
N SER A 129 -22.35 9.95 6.58
CA SER A 129 -23.14 8.73 6.50
C SER A 129 -22.24 7.54 6.14
N LEU A 130 -22.20 6.51 6.99
CA LEU A 130 -21.41 5.31 6.72
C LEU A 130 -21.73 4.69 5.36
N THR A 131 -23.02 4.63 5.00
CA THR A 131 -23.48 4.07 3.71
C THR A 131 -22.96 4.87 2.52
N GLU A 132 -22.95 6.20 2.60
CA GLU A 132 -22.45 7.05 1.51
C GLU A 132 -20.94 6.95 1.34
N GLU A 133 -20.23 6.76 2.45
CA GLU A 133 -18.77 6.60 2.49
C GLU A 133 -18.38 5.22 1.94
N ALA A 134 -19.08 4.17 2.37
CA ALA A 134 -18.91 2.81 1.88
C ALA A 134 -19.24 2.65 0.38
N ALA A 135 -20.07 3.53 -0.19
CA ALA A 135 -20.32 3.57 -1.62
C ALA A 135 -19.16 4.18 -2.43
N ARG A 136 -18.21 4.87 -1.79
CA ARG A 136 -17.12 5.60 -2.47
C ARG A 136 -15.74 5.07 -2.15
N PHE A 137 -15.55 4.47 -0.98
CA PHE A 137 -14.28 3.95 -0.53
C PHE A 137 -14.48 2.58 0.12
N ASP A 138 -13.54 1.68 -0.12
CA ASP A 138 -13.51 0.36 0.52
C ASP A 138 -13.15 0.52 2.01
N LEU A 139 -14.16 0.47 2.89
CA LEU A 139 -13.95 0.71 4.32
C LEU A 139 -13.17 -0.40 5.01
N ASP A 140 -13.18 -1.63 4.48
CA ASP A 140 -12.33 -2.71 5.00
C ASP A 140 -10.86 -2.42 4.69
N ASP A 141 -10.57 -1.93 3.48
CA ASP A 141 -9.23 -1.46 3.10
C ASP A 141 -8.76 -0.32 4.01
N LEU A 142 -9.64 0.64 4.31
CA LEU A 142 -9.34 1.74 5.24
C LEU A 142 -9.03 1.22 6.65
N CYS A 143 -9.88 0.35 7.19
CA CYS A 143 -9.71 -0.18 8.55
C CYS A 143 -8.43 -1.01 8.65
N GLY A 144 -8.16 -1.86 7.66
CA GLY A 144 -6.93 -2.63 7.54
C GLY A 144 -5.70 -1.73 7.51
N TRP A 145 -5.73 -0.68 6.69
CA TRP A 145 -4.63 0.29 6.61
C TRP A 145 -4.39 1.02 7.93
N VAL A 146 -5.44 1.51 8.57
CA VAL A 146 -5.34 2.22 9.85
C VAL A 146 -4.72 1.30 10.92
N LEU A 147 -5.24 0.08 11.06
CA LEU A 147 -4.69 -0.87 12.02
C LEU A 147 -3.23 -1.22 11.71
N ALA A 148 -2.90 -1.45 10.44
CA ALA A 148 -1.54 -1.76 10.02
C ALA A 148 -0.58 -0.63 10.39
N MET A 149 -0.83 0.60 9.90
CA MET A 149 0.06 1.72 10.09
C MET A 149 0.19 2.13 11.56
N SER A 150 -0.89 2.06 12.33
CA SER A 150 -0.85 2.36 13.77
C SER A 150 -0.14 1.26 14.56
N PHE A 151 -0.38 -0.02 14.26
CA PHE A 151 0.27 -1.11 15.00
C PHE A 151 1.77 -1.20 14.69
N THR A 152 2.15 -0.93 13.45
CA THR A 152 3.57 -0.87 13.06
C THR A 152 4.19 0.49 13.33
N SER A 153 3.45 1.48 13.85
CA SER A 153 3.94 2.85 14.02
C SER A 153 4.68 3.40 12.79
N THR A 154 4.14 3.19 11.59
CA THR A 154 4.78 3.59 10.34
C THR A 154 4.66 5.10 10.13
N THR A 155 5.78 5.82 10.19
CA THR A 155 5.79 7.29 10.18
C THR A 155 5.76 7.92 8.78
N ASP A 156 6.16 7.19 7.73
CA ASP A 156 5.94 7.62 6.34
C ASP A 156 4.77 6.83 5.70
N ASN A 157 3.56 6.96 6.24
CA ASN A 157 2.44 6.07 5.91
C ASN A 157 1.60 6.46 4.67
N ASP A 158 1.78 7.67 4.11
CA ASP A 158 1.06 8.09 2.89
C ASP A 158 1.83 7.67 1.63
N GLN A 159 1.98 6.36 1.47
CA GLN A 159 2.69 5.71 0.35
C GLN A 159 1.79 4.76 -0.42
N GLY A 160 2.20 4.45 -1.66
CA GLY A 160 1.52 3.52 -2.56
C GLY A 160 0.65 4.21 -3.59
N ALA A 161 -0.57 3.70 -3.79
CA ALA A 161 -1.46 4.17 -4.83
C ALA A 161 -2.93 4.04 -4.44
N TYR A 162 -3.79 4.80 -5.12
CA TYR A 162 -5.23 4.64 -5.14
C TYR A 162 -5.63 4.09 -6.50
N PHE A 163 -6.63 3.22 -6.51
CA PHE A 163 -7.22 2.73 -7.75
C PHE A 163 -8.71 2.51 -7.60
N ARG A 164 -9.42 2.55 -8.73
CA ARG A 164 -10.85 2.28 -8.84
C ARG A 164 -11.15 1.72 -10.22
N ASP A 165 -11.99 0.70 -10.29
CA ASP A 165 -12.51 0.18 -11.55
C ASP A 165 -13.39 1.23 -12.26
N ARG A 166 -13.19 1.46 -13.56
CA ARG A 166 -13.99 2.39 -14.36
C ARG A 166 -15.18 1.72 -15.01
N GLU A 167 -15.16 0.40 -15.20
CA GLU A 167 -16.24 -0.33 -15.86
C GLU A 167 -17.50 -0.39 -14.98
N SER A 168 -17.31 -0.38 -13.66
CA SER A 168 -18.41 -0.40 -12.70
C SER A 168 -18.74 1.01 -12.16
N PRO A 169 -19.99 1.49 -12.30
CA PRO A 169 -20.43 2.76 -11.71
C PRO A 169 -20.50 2.74 -10.17
N ASP A 170 -20.61 1.55 -9.58
CA ASP A 170 -20.64 1.32 -8.12
C ASP A 170 -19.25 1.01 -7.54
N SER A 171 -18.20 1.22 -8.35
CA SER A 171 -16.82 1.01 -7.96
C SER A 171 -16.40 1.96 -6.84
N ARG A 172 -15.61 1.42 -5.92
CA ARG A 172 -15.11 2.14 -4.75
C ARG A 172 -13.62 2.37 -4.92
N TRP A 173 -13.14 3.49 -4.42
CA TRP A 173 -11.71 3.70 -4.26
C TRP A 173 -11.13 2.68 -3.29
N GLN A 174 -10.00 2.11 -3.70
CA GLN A 174 -9.19 1.16 -2.95
C GLN A 174 -7.75 1.67 -2.96
N THR A 175 -6.92 1.15 -2.05
CA THR A 175 -5.52 1.56 -1.94
C THR A 175 -4.57 0.40 -2.02
N LEU A 176 -3.34 0.71 -2.42
CA LEU A 176 -2.17 -0.12 -2.22
C LEU A 176 -1.30 0.52 -1.14
N SER A 177 -0.80 -0.30 -0.23
CA SER A 177 0.25 0.10 0.72
C SER A 177 1.61 -0.26 0.14
N TRP A 178 2.59 0.62 0.33
CA TRP A 178 3.95 0.49 -0.21
C TRP A 178 4.95 1.17 0.72
N ASP A 179 6.24 0.86 0.59
CA ASP A 179 7.35 1.57 1.23
C ASP A 179 7.15 1.78 2.73
N LEU A 180 7.02 0.67 3.45
CA LEU A 180 6.76 0.63 4.88
C LEU A 180 8.06 0.47 5.68
N ASP A 181 9.20 0.94 5.14
CA ASP A 181 10.53 0.81 5.76
C ASP A 181 10.66 1.66 7.04
N ALA A 182 9.92 2.78 7.12
CA ALA A 182 9.77 3.63 8.30
C ALA A 182 8.82 3.05 9.37
N ALA A 183 8.65 1.72 9.41
CA ALA A 183 7.89 0.99 10.40
C ALA A 183 8.70 0.66 11.67
N PHE A 184 7.97 0.25 12.70
CA PHE A 184 8.39 -0.06 14.07
C PHE A 184 9.13 1.09 14.74
N ASN A 185 8.72 2.32 14.43
CA ASN A 185 9.28 3.51 15.07
C ASN A 185 8.75 3.63 16.50
N THR A 186 9.63 3.53 17.49
CA THR A 186 9.29 3.66 18.91
C THR A 186 9.71 5.02 19.49
N GLY A 187 10.23 5.92 18.65
CA GLY A 187 10.77 7.20 19.06
C GLY A 187 9.79 8.37 18.94
N LEU A 188 10.36 9.57 19.08
CA LEU A 188 9.66 10.81 18.74
C LEU A 188 9.75 11.04 17.22
N TYR A 189 8.61 11.33 16.61
CA TYR A 189 8.52 11.71 15.21
C TYR A 189 7.96 13.12 15.10
N THR A 190 8.59 13.96 14.26
CA THR A 190 8.11 15.33 14.03
C THR A 190 7.66 15.48 12.57
N HIS A 191 6.37 15.77 12.39
CA HIS A 191 5.80 16.06 11.08
C HIS A 191 5.11 17.43 11.09
N LYS A 192 5.49 18.31 10.15
CA LYS A 192 4.91 19.66 10.01
C LYS A 192 4.84 20.46 11.32
N GLY A 193 5.86 20.32 12.17
CA GLY A 193 5.97 21.04 13.44
C GLY A 193 5.23 20.42 14.63
N VAL A 194 4.58 19.26 14.44
CA VAL A 194 3.97 18.50 15.53
C VAL A 194 4.85 17.30 15.86
N THR A 195 5.23 17.16 17.13
CA THR A 195 6.00 16.01 17.63
C THR A 195 5.08 15.04 18.33
N VAL A 196 5.16 13.77 17.93
CA VAL A 196 4.35 12.67 18.45
C VAL A 196 5.25 11.56 18.99
N ASP A 197 4.86 10.97 20.11
CA ASP A 197 5.49 9.76 20.65
C ASP A 197 4.86 8.54 19.95
N CYS A 198 5.59 7.93 19.01
CA CYS A 198 5.07 6.86 18.16
C CYS A 198 4.67 5.60 18.95
N SER A 199 5.19 5.44 20.16
CA SER A 199 4.85 4.32 21.05
C SER A 199 3.54 4.52 21.82
N LYS A 200 3.07 5.77 21.94
CA LYS A 200 1.87 6.13 22.74
C LYS A 200 0.76 6.74 21.91
N GLN A 201 1.09 7.33 20.77
CA GLN A 201 0.20 8.15 19.94
C GLN A 201 0.16 7.60 18.51
N CYS A 202 -0.04 6.28 18.37
CA CYS A 202 0.05 5.57 17.10
C CYS A 202 -1.01 5.93 16.05
N PHE A 203 -2.09 6.61 16.43
CA PHE A 203 -3.04 7.18 15.47
C PHE A 203 -2.60 8.57 15.00
N GLU A 204 -1.90 9.35 15.82
CA GLU A 204 -1.49 10.73 15.51
C GLU A 204 -0.39 10.80 14.43
N ILE A 205 0.26 9.67 14.13
CA ILE A 205 1.22 9.57 13.03
C ILE A 205 0.54 9.48 11.66
N LEU A 206 -0.77 9.19 11.59
CA LEU A 206 -1.48 8.96 10.34
C LEU A 206 -1.76 10.28 9.61
N TYR A 207 -1.42 10.35 8.32
CA TYR A 207 -1.74 11.49 7.47
C TYR A 207 -2.17 11.07 6.06
N GLY A 208 -2.44 12.06 5.21
CA GLY A 208 -2.96 11.83 3.85
C GLY A 208 -4.48 11.76 3.78
N GLU A 209 -4.99 11.38 2.61
CA GLU A 209 -6.45 11.32 2.39
C GLU A 209 -7.10 10.13 3.12
N ARG A 210 -6.40 8.99 3.25
CA ARG A 210 -6.84 7.85 4.10
C ARG A 210 -7.05 8.27 5.55
N ALA A 211 -6.03 8.85 6.19
CA ALA A 211 -6.14 9.30 7.57
C ALA A 211 -7.25 10.34 7.76
N ARG A 212 -7.39 11.30 6.83
CA ARG A 212 -8.47 12.27 6.85
C ARG A 212 -9.85 11.60 6.83
N LEU A 213 -10.03 10.55 6.01
CA LEU A 213 -11.31 9.84 5.90
C LEU A 213 -11.60 9.14 7.22
N PHE A 214 -10.61 8.41 7.75
CA PHE A 214 -10.72 7.73 9.04
C PHE A 214 -11.12 8.69 10.17
N PHE A 215 -10.40 9.80 10.35
CA PHE A 215 -10.70 10.73 11.45
C PHE A 215 -12.08 11.36 11.31
N ARG A 216 -12.49 11.74 10.09
CA ARG A 216 -13.85 12.26 9.85
C ARG A 216 -14.93 11.24 10.15
N LEU A 217 -14.73 9.97 9.78
CA LEU A 217 -15.64 8.89 10.10
C LEU A 217 -15.70 8.62 11.61
N MET A 218 -14.53 8.58 12.27
CA MET A 218 -14.43 8.39 13.72
C MET A 218 -15.08 9.51 14.51
N GLU A 219 -15.01 10.76 14.06
CA GLU A 219 -15.67 11.90 14.69
C GLU A 219 -17.18 11.93 14.37
N GLY A 220 -17.52 11.81 13.08
CA GLY A 220 -18.84 12.12 12.55
C GLY A 220 -19.84 10.96 12.47
N SER A 221 -19.42 9.69 12.55
CA SER A 221 -20.32 8.53 12.43
C SER A 221 -20.20 7.57 13.62
N PRO A 222 -21.22 7.51 14.50
CA PRO A 222 -21.32 6.46 15.51
C PRO A 222 -21.30 5.04 14.91
N GLU A 223 -21.93 4.85 13.75
CA GLU A 223 -21.96 3.56 13.07
C GLU A 223 -20.56 3.12 12.65
N PHE A 224 -19.74 4.04 12.13
CA PHE A 224 -18.36 3.72 11.78
C PHE A 224 -17.53 3.34 13.01
N ARG A 225 -17.70 3.99 14.16
CA ARG A 225 -16.99 3.60 15.39
C ARG A 225 -17.30 2.15 15.78
N SER A 226 -18.56 1.73 15.68
CA SER A 226 -18.96 0.34 15.89
C SER A 226 -18.37 -0.59 14.83
N TYR A 227 -18.40 -0.19 13.56
CA TYR A 227 -17.83 -0.93 12.43
C TYR A 227 -16.33 -1.19 12.62
N PHE A 228 -15.55 -0.13 12.88
CA PHE A 228 -14.10 -0.21 13.08
C PHE A 228 -13.73 -1.08 14.28
N ARG A 229 -14.49 -0.95 15.39
CA ARG A 229 -14.30 -1.81 16.55
C ARG A 229 -14.51 -3.29 16.22
N GLN A 230 -15.60 -3.62 15.52
CA GLN A 230 -15.88 -5.00 15.12
C GLN A 230 -14.81 -5.52 14.14
N PHE A 231 -14.36 -4.69 13.19
CA PHE A 231 -13.27 -5.03 12.29
C PHE A 231 -12.00 -5.37 13.08
N ALA A 232 -11.62 -4.55 14.07
CA ALA A 232 -10.45 -4.81 14.91
C ALA A 232 -10.59 -6.10 15.74
N GLU A 233 -11.75 -6.34 16.37
CA GLU A 233 -12.02 -7.55 17.18
C GLU A 233 -11.99 -8.85 16.37
N THR A 234 -12.20 -8.80 15.06
CA THR A 234 -12.17 -9.99 14.18
C THR A 234 -10.82 -10.27 13.55
N ARG A 235 -9.90 -9.30 13.59
CA ARG A 235 -8.59 -9.36 12.90
C ARG A 235 -7.39 -9.43 13.84
N LEU A 236 -7.57 -9.05 15.11
CA LEU A 236 -6.57 -9.14 16.19
C LEU A 236 -6.93 -10.29 17.14
#